data_AF-A0A4Z0QLI4-F1
#
_entry.id   AF-A0A4Z0QLI4-F1
#
_cell.length_a   1.000
_cell.length_b   1.000
_cell.length_c   1.000
_cell.angle_alpha   90.00
_cell.angle_beta   90.00
_cell.angle_gamma   90.00
#
_symmetry.space_group_name_H-M   'P 1'
#
loop_
_entity.id
_entity.type
_entity.pdbx_description
1 polymer ?
#
loop_
_entity_poly.entity_id
_entity_poly.type
_entity_poly.pdbx_seq_one_letter_code
_entity_poly.pdbx_strand_id
1 'polypeptide(L)'
;MAEFYDLVNLDERDILERLRQITLLKMDLMQKHPMVFNFIAHVSFLDSADIKSSILEQRDKQTNDVYPKLFYDIDRTLFREDIDVDTAISVILCTIESYAQGEANPDKSTADYYGEYKRYLSDLERYIQLFRTSFYR
;
A
#
# COMPACT_ATOMS: atom_id res chain seq x y z
N MET A 1 15.41 5.20 0.45
CA MET A 1 14.45 4.96 -0.65
C MET A 1 15.00 4.01 -1.71
N ALA A 2 16.28 4.11 -2.14
CA ALA A 2 16.89 3.13 -3.05
C ALA A 2 16.80 1.69 -2.50
N GLU A 3 17.17 1.49 -1.22
CA GLU A 3 17.12 0.19 -0.55
C GLU A 3 15.72 -0.45 -0.44
N PHE A 4 14.62 0.29 -0.62
CA PHE A 4 13.27 -0.28 -0.58
C PHE A 4 12.90 -0.94 -1.91
N TYR A 5 13.25 -0.30 -3.03
CA TYR A 5 12.96 -0.84 -4.35
C TYR A 5 13.75 -2.11 -4.62
N ASP A 6 14.98 -2.19 -4.10
CA ASP A 6 15.82 -3.39 -4.22
C ASP A 6 15.23 -4.62 -3.49
N LEU A 7 14.29 -4.40 -2.56
CA LEU A 7 13.63 -5.46 -1.80
C LEU A 7 12.29 -5.89 -2.42
N VAL A 8 11.77 -5.14 -3.39
CA VAL A 8 10.55 -5.52 -4.10
C VAL A 8 10.92 -6.42 -5.27
N ASN A 9 10.31 -7.59 -5.35
CA ASN A 9 10.46 -8.45 -6.52
C ASN A 9 9.68 -7.86 -7.70
N LEU A 10 10.39 -7.17 -8.59
CA LEU A 10 9.81 -6.60 -9.81
C LEU A 10 9.62 -7.63 -10.93
N ASP A 11 10.10 -8.87 -10.77
CA ASP A 11 9.84 -9.95 -11.74
C ASP A 11 8.44 -10.57 -11.55
N GLU A 12 7.80 -10.38 -10.38
CA GLU A 12 6.42 -10.83 -10.13
C GLU A 12 5.43 -9.92 -10.83
N ARG A 13 4.78 -10.37 -11.92
CA ARG A 13 3.93 -9.51 -12.77
C ARG A 13 2.44 -9.54 -12.39
N ASP A 14 2.00 -10.37 -11.45
CA ASP A 14 0.65 -10.29 -10.85
C ASP A 14 0.60 -9.10 -9.88
N ILE A 15 -0.23 -8.10 -10.16
CA ILE A 15 -0.35 -6.91 -9.29
C ILE A 15 -0.82 -7.25 -7.88
N LEU A 16 -1.68 -8.26 -7.71
CA LEU A 16 -2.18 -8.64 -6.40
C LEU A 16 -1.08 -9.27 -5.56
N GLU A 17 -0.24 -10.12 -6.17
CA GLU A 17 0.93 -10.69 -5.47
C GLU A 17 2.01 -9.65 -5.21
N ARG A 18 2.30 -8.78 -6.18
CA ARG A 18 3.26 -7.68 -5.98
C ARG A 18 2.81 -6.73 -4.87
N LEU A 19 1.52 -6.39 -4.82
CA LEU A 19 0.94 -5.56 -3.77
C LEU A 19 1.00 -6.25 -2.40
N ARG A 20 0.75 -7.56 -2.34
CA ARG A 20 0.91 -8.39 -1.14
C ARG A 20 2.33 -8.33 -0.62
N GLN A 21 3.32 -8.57 -1.48
CA GLN A 21 4.74 -8.50 -1.14
C GLN A 21 5.15 -7.12 -0.62
N ILE A 22 4.74 -6.05 -1.32
CA ILE A 22 5.01 -4.67 -0.90
C ILE A 22 4.40 -4.38 0.47
N THR A 23 3.18 -4.84 0.73
CA THR A 23 2.50 -4.61 2.01
C THR A 23 3.19 -5.33 3.14
N LEU A 24 3.55 -6.61 2.96
CA LEU A 24 4.31 -7.39 3.93
C LEU A 24 5.68 -6.74 4.22
N LEU A 25 6.39 -6.31 3.18
CA LEU A 25 7.66 -5.61 3.33
C LEU A 25 7.51 -4.30 4.11
N LYS A 26 6.46 -3.51 3.84
CA LYS A 26 6.16 -2.30 4.61
C LYS A 26 5.93 -2.63 6.09
N MET A 27 5.17 -3.68 6.40
CA MET A 27 4.92 -4.10 7.78
C MET A 27 6.22 -4.54 8.48
N ASP A 28 7.10 -5.27 7.81
CA ASP A 28 8.42 -5.65 8.35
C ASP A 28 9.30 -4.43 8.63
N LEU A 29 9.29 -3.43 7.74
CA LEU A 29 10.03 -2.18 7.93
C LEU A 29 9.47 -1.35 9.07
N MET A 30 8.15 -1.34 9.27
CA MET A 30 7.52 -0.72 10.44
C MET A 30 8.05 -1.31 11.75
N GLN A 31 8.27 -2.63 11.78
CA GLN A 31 8.86 -3.30 12.94
C GLN A 31 10.34 -2.99 13.11
N LYS A 32 11.11 -2.90 12.01
CA LYS A 32 12.57 -2.61 12.05
C LYS A 32 12.88 -1.15 12.39
N HIS A 33 12.00 -0.22 12.00
CA HIS A 33 12.22 1.23 12.15
C HIS A 33 11.05 1.93 12.87
N PRO A 34 10.68 1.50 14.08
CA PRO A 34 9.46 1.96 14.74
C PRO A 34 9.44 3.47 15.00
N MET A 35 10.60 4.08 15.30
CA MET A 35 10.71 5.53 15.51
C MET A 35 10.35 6.34 14.26
N VAL A 36 10.77 5.88 13.08
CA VAL A 36 10.49 6.57 11.80
C VAL A 36 8.99 6.52 11.52
N PHE A 37 8.38 5.34 11.69
CA PHE A 37 6.95 5.18 11.41
C PHE A 37 6.05 5.85 12.47
N ASN A 38 6.44 5.84 13.74
CA ASN A 38 5.74 6.61 14.78
C ASN A 38 5.80 8.11 14.49
N PHE A 39 6.96 8.63 14.03
CA PHE A 39 7.08 10.03 13.61
C PHE A 39 6.16 10.35 12.43
N ILE A 40 6.18 9.52 11.37
CA ILE A 40 5.31 9.70 10.19
C ILE A 40 3.83 9.68 10.59
N ALA A 41 3.42 8.74 11.42
CA ALA A 41 2.06 8.66 11.93
C ALA A 41 1.71 9.95 12.69
N HIS A 42 2.54 10.37 13.64
CA HIS A 42 2.30 11.57 14.43
C HIS A 42 2.15 12.83 13.57
N VAL A 43 3.07 13.07 12.63
CA VAL A 43 2.99 14.25 11.75
C VAL A 43 1.78 14.20 10.82
N SER A 44 1.30 13.01 10.46
CA SER A 44 0.10 12.83 9.61
C SER A 44 -1.19 13.33 10.25
N PHE A 45 -1.21 13.43 11.59
CA PHE A 45 -2.36 13.91 12.37
C PHE A 45 -2.17 15.32 12.95
N LEU A 46 -1.02 15.97 12.71
CA LEU A 46 -0.82 17.35 13.15
C LEU A 46 -1.74 18.31 12.38
N ASP A 47 -2.53 19.07 13.10
CA ASP A 47 -3.45 20.05 12.53
C ASP A 47 -2.73 21.37 12.22
N SER A 48 -1.83 21.34 11.24
CA SER A 48 -1.22 22.55 10.69
C SER A 48 -1.32 22.56 9.17
N ALA A 49 -1.60 23.74 8.61
CA ALA A 49 -1.81 23.92 7.17
C ALA A 49 -0.56 23.50 6.36
N ASP A 50 0.63 23.86 6.84
CA ASP A 50 1.90 23.58 6.16
C ASP A 50 2.28 22.09 6.18
N ILE A 51 1.89 21.36 7.25
CA ILE A 51 2.12 19.91 7.32
C ILE A 51 1.10 19.18 6.44
N LYS A 52 -0.15 19.64 6.40
CA LYS A 52 -1.19 19.06 5.51
C LYS A 52 -0.82 19.18 4.04
N SER A 53 -0.32 20.34 3.58
CA SER A 53 0.14 20.50 2.20
C SER A 53 1.32 19.56 1.89
N SER A 54 2.29 19.47 2.79
CA SER A 54 3.46 18.57 2.65
C SER A 54 3.06 17.09 2.55
N ILE A 55 2.06 16.66 3.34
CA ILE A 55 1.53 15.28 3.28
C ILE A 55 0.81 15.02 1.96
N LEU A 56 0.02 15.98 1.47
CA LEU A 56 -0.66 15.89 0.18
C LEU A 56 0.36 15.77 -0.96
N GLU A 57 1.40 16.61 -0.97
CA GLU A 57 2.49 16.51 -1.94
C GLU A 57 3.19 15.14 -1.89
N GLN A 58 3.36 14.56 -0.70
CA GLN A 58 3.93 13.22 -0.56
C GLN A 58 3.02 12.12 -1.14
N ARG A 59 1.70 12.24 -0.99
CA ARG A 59 0.73 11.31 -1.60
C ARG A 59 0.74 11.45 -3.12
N ASP A 60 0.73 12.67 -3.63
CA ASP A 60 0.81 12.92 -5.07
C ASP A 60 2.11 12.35 -5.64
N LYS A 61 3.21 12.45 -4.90
CA LYS A 61 4.47 11.81 -5.27
C LYS A 61 4.40 10.28 -5.27
N GLN A 62 3.71 9.66 -4.32
CA GLN A 62 3.50 8.20 -4.35
C GLN A 62 2.73 7.78 -5.61
N THR A 63 1.62 8.46 -5.89
CA THR A 63 0.77 8.16 -7.05
C THR A 63 1.47 8.42 -8.37
N ASN A 64 2.20 9.52 -8.50
CA ASN A 64 2.77 9.97 -9.78
C ASN A 64 4.20 9.46 -10.05
N ASP A 65 4.98 9.16 -9.01
CA ASP A 65 6.38 8.72 -9.18
C ASP A 65 6.62 7.26 -8.79
N VAL A 66 5.95 6.77 -7.75
CA VAL A 66 6.26 5.46 -7.13
C VAL A 66 5.44 4.34 -7.77
N TYR A 67 4.12 4.46 -7.81
CA TYR A 67 3.26 3.43 -8.39
C TYR A 67 3.56 3.14 -9.86
N PRO A 68 3.81 4.13 -10.74
CA PRO A 68 4.19 3.85 -12.12
C PRO A 68 5.47 3.02 -12.21
N LYS A 69 6.45 3.23 -11.32
CA LYS A 69 7.69 2.41 -11.31
C LYS A 69 7.47 1.01 -10.76
N LEU A 70 6.61 0.87 -9.76
CA LEU A 70 6.32 -0.42 -9.12
C LEU A 70 5.41 -1.31 -9.96
N PHE A 71 4.63 -0.74 -10.89
CA PHE A 71 3.57 -1.46 -11.59
C PHE A 71 3.60 -1.25 -13.13
N TYR A 72 4.75 -0.88 -13.71
CA TYR A 72 4.84 -0.57 -15.16
C TYR A 72 4.64 -1.79 -16.08
N ASP A 73 4.96 -2.99 -15.62
CA ASP A 73 5.07 -4.22 -16.43
C ASP A 73 4.04 -5.31 -16.06
N ILE A 74 3.00 -4.94 -15.32
CA ILE A 74 1.98 -5.87 -14.83
C ILE A 74 1.37 -6.68 -15.97
N ASP A 75 1.17 -7.97 -15.70
CA ASP A 75 0.56 -8.90 -16.65
C ASP A 75 -0.95 -8.64 -16.75
N ARG A 76 -1.29 -7.82 -17.75
CA ARG A 76 -2.68 -7.46 -18.06
C ARG A 76 -3.52 -8.66 -18.54
N THR A 77 -2.90 -9.79 -18.91
CA THR A 77 -3.65 -10.96 -19.41
C THR A 77 -4.38 -11.73 -18.30
N LEU A 78 -3.99 -11.53 -17.04
CA LEU A 78 -4.64 -12.15 -15.86
C LEU A 78 -6.06 -11.62 -15.63
N PHE A 79 -6.34 -10.41 -16.09
CA PHE A 79 -7.63 -9.74 -15.98
C PHE A 79 -8.63 -10.30 -16.99
N ARG A 80 -9.92 -10.26 -16.65
CA ARG A 80 -10.98 -10.63 -17.60
C ARG A 80 -10.99 -9.70 -18.82
N GLU A 81 -11.50 -10.23 -19.92
CA GLU A 81 -11.55 -9.51 -21.20
C GLU A 81 -12.61 -8.41 -21.22
N ASP A 82 -13.58 -8.44 -20.31
CA ASP A 82 -14.71 -7.51 -20.24
C ASP A 82 -14.46 -6.28 -19.35
N ILE A 83 -13.28 -6.15 -18.75
CA ILE A 83 -12.97 -5.07 -17.82
C ILE A 83 -11.91 -4.11 -18.34
N ASP A 84 -12.05 -2.84 -17.98
CA ASP A 84 -10.99 -1.85 -18.16
C ASP A 84 -9.89 -2.05 -17.12
N VAL A 85 -8.75 -2.59 -17.57
CA VAL A 85 -7.65 -3.02 -16.67
C VAL A 85 -7.05 -1.85 -15.89
N ASP A 86 -6.94 -0.66 -16.50
CA ASP A 86 -6.36 0.51 -15.84
C ASP A 86 -7.27 1.04 -14.73
N THR A 87 -8.59 1.05 -14.95
CA THR A 87 -9.58 1.34 -13.90
C THR A 87 -9.52 0.29 -12.78
N ALA A 88 -9.44 -1.00 -13.12
CA ALA A 88 -9.35 -2.07 -12.12
C ALA A 88 -8.11 -1.92 -11.24
N ILE A 89 -6.93 -1.66 -11.83
CA ILE A 89 -5.69 -1.39 -11.10
C ILE A 89 -5.85 -0.17 -10.18
N SER A 90 -6.44 0.91 -10.69
CA SER A 90 -6.68 2.13 -9.89
C SER A 90 -7.58 1.85 -8.68
N VAL A 91 -8.63 1.06 -8.84
CA VAL A 91 -9.53 0.64 -7.76
C VAL A 91 -8.79 -0.21 -6.73
N ILE A 92 -7.97 -1.16 -7.17
CA ILE A 92 -7.15 -2.02 -6.28
C ILE A 92 -6.25 -1.16 -5.40
N LEU A 93 -5.44 -0.27 -6.01
CA LEU A 93 -4.47 0.55 -5.29
C LEU A 93 -5.15 1.52 -4.33
N CYS A 94 -6.20 2.23 -4.80
CA CYS A 94 -6.95 3.18 -3.97
C CYS A 94 -7.62 2.52 -2.77
N THR A 95 -8.18 1.30 -2.95
CA THR A 95 -8.85 0.59 -1.87
C THR A 95 -7.88 0.16 -0.77
N ILE A 96 -6.73 -0.40 -1.14
CA ILE A 96 -5.71 -0.80 -0.15
C ILE A 96 -5.14 0.41 0.58
N GLU A 97 -4.90 1.53 -0.13
CA GLU A 97 -4.46 2.77 0.50
C GLU A 97 -5.51 3.36 1.45
N SER A 98 -6.77 3.37 1.03
CA SER A 98 -7.90 3.84 1.85
C SER A 98 -8.08 2.99 3.10
N TYR A 99 -7.92 1.66 2.98
CA TYR A 99 -7.92 0.76 4.12
C TYR A 99 -6.80 1.10 5.10
N ALA A 100 -5.56 1.22 4.62
CA ALA A 100 -4.41 1.59 5.46
C ALA A 100 -4.60 2.95 6.15
N GLN A 101 -5.18 3.93 5.45
CA GLN A 101 -5.50 5.23 6.03
C GLN A 101 -6.60 5.15 7.09
N GLY A 102 -7.64 4.35 6.88
CA GLY A 102 -8.71 4.14 7.86
C GLY A 102 -8.22 3.47 9.15
N GLU A 103 -7.14 2.70 9.05
CA GLU A 103 -6.49 2.02 10.18
C GLU A 103 -5.47 2.90 10.92
N ALA A 104 -5.05 4.01 10.31
CA ALA A 104 -4.12 4.95 10.92
C ALA A 104 -4.78 5.66 12.10
N ASN A 105 -4.10 5.67 13.24
CA ASN A 105 -4.55 6.29 14.47
C ASN A 105 -3.37 6.96 15.19
N PRO A 106 -3.47 8.24 15.61
CA PRO A 106 -2.39 8.96 16.29
C PRO A 106 -2.04 8.38 17.67
N ASP A 107 -2.98 7.69 18.31
CA ASP A 107 -2.81 7.09 19.64
C ASP A 107 -2.19 5.69 19.57
N LYS A 108 -2.12 5.08 18.38
CA LYS A 108 -1.48 3.77 18.17
C LYS A 108 0.01 3.93 17.94
N SER A 109 0.80 3.24 18.75
CA SER A 109 2.22 2.99 18.51
C SER A 109 2.41 1.87 17.49
N THR A 110 3.60 1.79 16.89
CA THR A 110 4.05 0.63 16.09
C THR A 110 3.90 -0.71 16.79
N ALA A 111 3.97 -0.77 18.13
CA ALA A 111 3.71 -1.99 18.89
C ALA A 111 2.23 -2.40 18.87
N ASP A 112 1.31 -1.43 18.88
CA ASP A 112 -0.13 -1.68 18.77
C ASP A 112 -0.48 -2.24 17.39
N TYR A 113 0.10 -1.67 16.32
CA TYR A 113 -0.05 -2.21 14.96
C TYR A 113 0.51 -3.63 14.85
N TYR A 114 1.63 -3.93 15.51
CA TYR A 114 2.19 -5.28 15.54
C TYR A 114 1.29 -6.28 16.28
N GLY A 115 0.64 -5.87 17.37
CA GLY A 115 -0.34 -6.69 18.09
C GLY A 115 -1.52 -7.11 17.19
N GLU A 116 -1.86 -6.29 16.21
CA GLU A 116 -2.92 -6.55 15.23
C GLU A 116 -2.41 -7.09 13.89
N TYR A 117 -1.13 -7.43 13.77
CA TYR A 117 -0.49 -7.88 12.52
C TYR A 117 -1.30 -8.98 11.80
N LYS A 118 -1.79 -9.97 12.55
CA LYS A 118 -2.59 -11.07 11.98
C LYS A 118 -3.93 -10.60 11.41
N ARG A 119 -4.56 -9.58 12.02
CA ARG A 119 -5.80 -8.99 11.50
C ARG A 119 -5.52 -8.25 10.20
N TYR A 120 -4.49 -7.42 10.17
CA TYR A 120 -4.08 -6.69 8.97
C TYR A 120 -3.76 -7.63 7.80
N LEU A 121 -3.02 -8.71 8.07
CA LEU A 121 -2.76 -9.73 7.07
C LEU A 121 -4.05 -10.40 6.60
N SER A 122 -4.94 -10.80 7.52
CA SER A 122 -6.22 -11.42 7.15
C SER A 122 -7.11 -10.49 6.32
N ASP A 123 -7.11 -9.19 6.61
CA ASP A 123 -7.88 -8.21 5.86
C ASP A 123 -7.29 -8.00 4.46
N LEU A 124 -5.95 -7.89 4.34
CA LEU A 124 -5.26 -7.85 3.05
C LEU A 124 -5.60 -9.06 2.18
N GLU A 125 -5.53 -10.28 2.72
CA GLU A 125 -5.89 -11.50 1.99
C GLU A 125 -7.36 -11.49 1.54
N ARG A 126 -8.26 -10.92 2.36
CA ARG A 126 -9.68 -10.76 1.99
C ARG A 126 -9.84 -9.81 0.80
N TYR A 127 -9.14 -8.68 0.79
CA TYR A 127 -9.15 -7.76 -0.34
C TYR A 127 -8.53 -8.37 -1.59
N ILE A 128 -7.40 -9.06 -1.47
CA ILE A 128 -6.76 -9.78 -2.59
C ILE A 128 -7.74 -10.80 -3.18
N GLN A 129 -8.38 -11.61 -2.34
CA GLN A 129 -9.35 -12.59 -2.80
C GLN A 129 -10.55 -11.91 -3.48
N LEU A 130 -11.07 -10.83 -2.89
CA LEU A 130 -12.14 -10.05 -3.48
C LEU A 130 -11.76 -9.55 -4.88
N PHE A 131 -10.61 -8.91 -5.04
CA PHE A 131 -10.16 -8.40 -6.33
C PHE A 131 -9.88 -9.51 -7.34
N ARG A 132 -9.26 -10.61 -6.90
CA ARG A 132 -9.02 -11.78 -7.76
C ARG A 132 -10.34 -12.31 -8.31
N THR A 133 -11.36 -12.51 -7.46
CA THR A 133 -12.69 -12.94 -7.92
C THR A 133 -13.43 -11.90 -8.75
N SER A 134 -13.18 -10.61 -8.48
CA SER A 134 -13.93 -9.51 -9.10
C SER A 134 -13.34 -9.08 -10.43
N PHE A 135 -12.04 -9.29 -10.69
CA PHE A 135 -11.36 -8.75 -11.86
C PHE A 135 -10.58 -9.79 -12.67
N TYR A 136 -10.13 -10.91 -12.08
CA TYR A 136 -9.35 -11.91 -12.82
C TYR A 136 -10.26 -12.92 -13.51
N ARG A 137 -9.68 -13.62 -14.50
CA ARG A 137 -10.28 -14.73 -15.24
C ARG A 137 -10.53 -15.95 -14.37
#